data_AF-X1FXJ1-F1
#
_entry.id   AF-X1FXJ1-F1
#
_cell.length_a   1.000
_cell.length_b   1.000
_cell.length_c   1.000
_cell.angle_alpha   90.00
_cell.angle_beta   90.00
_cell.angle_gamma   90.00
#
_symmetry.space_group_name_H-M   'P 1'
#
loop_
_entity.id
_entity.type
_entity.pdbx_description
1 polymer ?
#
loop_
_entity_poly.entity_id
_entity_poly.type
_entity_poly.pdbx_seq_one_letter_code
_entity_poly.pdbx_strand_id
1 'polypeptide(L)'
;MAQREKEAELKGNQDVKIKEREVIKKKEIQRSEQEFKVAAEKENEKQLSIKDAEIAMDRAKMAIDNKEFEEAKVFYKEAIDIFKIIGWFDQVDILYKEIKHVEIYKEEYLKKKILEAQRKQQKEEQYQKRVDILLEDKKQKDELRSAKFKKIPLDIKNTIDKVNLLIEKAEKEVNAKIYQRALNRYQYILELYKSIPLEKLDLTSEKLEIKKKIDDLKPKV
;
A
#
# COMPACT_ATOMS: atom_id res chain seq x y z
N MET A 1 -35.06 48.04 -89.76
CA MET A 1 -35.86 47.90 -88.52
C MET A 1 -35.89 46.44 -88.06
N ALA A 2 -36.32 45.49 -88.90
CA ALA A 2 -36.47 44.06 -88.52
C ALA A 2 -35.19 43.28 -88.09
N GLN A 3 -33.98 43.68 -88.50
CA GLN A 3 -32.73 43.01 -88.07
C GLN A 3 -32.28 43.43 -86.66
N ARG A 4 -32.54 44.68 -86.24
CA ARG A 4 -32.21 45.17 -84.89
C ARG A 4 -33.12 44.57 -83.81
N GLU A 5 -34.37 44.30 -84.14
CA GLU A 5 -35.33 43.66 -83.23
C GLU A 5 -34.98 42.19 -82.97
N LYS A 6 -34.58 41.44 -84.01
CA LYS A 6 -34.11 40.05 -83.86
C LYS A 6 -32.81 39.93 -83.06
N GLU A 7 -31.87 40.86 -83.23
CA GLU A 7 -30.64 40.89 -82.42
C GLU A 7 -30.91 41.25 -80.95
N ALA A 8 -31.89 42.13 -80.68
CA ALA A 8 -32.31 42.48 -79.32
C ALA A 8 -33.00 41.31 -78.61
N GLU A 9 -33.86 40.55 -79.31
CA GLU A 9 -34.49 39.33 -78.77
C GLU A 9 -33.46 38.20 -78.50
N LEU A 10 -32.47 38.04 -79.37
CA LEU A 10 -31.38 37.06 -79.18
C LEU A 10 -30.50 37.42 -77.97
N LYS A 11 -30.17 38.70 -77.78
CA LYS A 11 -29.44 39.18 -76.60
C LYS A 11 -30.27 39.03 -75.32
N GLY A 12 -31.55 39.39 -75.35
CA GLY A 12 -32.45 39.19 -74.21
C GLY A 12 -32.57 37.73 -73.78
N ASN A 13 -32.70 36.80 -74.73
CA ASN A 13 -32.73 35.36 -74.46
C ASN A 13 -31.38 34.81 -73.95
N GLN A 14 -30.24 35.36 -74.40
CA GLN A 14 -28.93 35.02 -73.86
C GLN A 14 -28.76 35.52 -72.42
N ASP A 15 -29.20 36.75 -72.12
CA ASP A 15 -29.13 37.34 -70.78
C ASP A 15 -30.02 36.59 -69.77
N VAL A 16 -31.20 36.13 -70.20
CA VAL A 16 -32.08 35.28 -69.37
C VAL A 16 -31.40 33.95 -69.06
N LYS A 17 -30.79 33.29 -70.06
CA LYS A 17 -30.04 32.03 -69.85
C LYS A 17 -28.80 32.20 -68.96
N ILE A 18 -28.12 33.34 -69.05
CA ILE A 18 -26.97 33.66 -68.17
C ILE A 18 -27.46 33.82 -66.72
N LYS A 19 -28.55 34.57 -66.51
CA LYS A 19 -29.15 34.75 -65.18
C LYS A 19 -29.66 33.42 -64.59
N GLU A 20 -30.30 32.57 -65.38
CA GLU A 20 -30.72 31.23 -64.95
C GLU A 20 -29.52 30.37 -64.52
N ARG A 21 -28.42 30.38 -65.28
CA ARG A 21 -27.18 29.68 -64.93
C ARG A 21 -26.54 30.21 -63.65
N GLU A 22 -26.55 31.52 -63.43
CA GLU A 22 -26.06 32.14 -62.19
C GLU A 22 -26.91 31.75 -60.98
N VAL A 23 -28.24 31.68 -61.13
CA VAL A 23 -29.15 31.23 -60.08
C VAL A 23 -28.93 29.76 -59.74
N ILE A 24 -28.74 28.90 -60.75
CA ILE A 24 -28.41 27.48 -60.54
C ILE A 24 -27.08 27.33 -59.79
N LYS A 25 -26.02 28.02 -60.23
CA LYS A 25 -24.71 28.01 -59.55
C LYS A 25 -24.80 28.50 -58.10
N LYS A 26 -25.55 29.58 -57.84
CA LYS A 26 -25.76 30.09 -56.46
C LYS A 26 -26.47 29.07 -55.58
N LYS A 27 -27.49 28.36 -56.10
CA LYS A 27 -28.19 27.29 -55.36
C LYS A 27 -27.27 26.08 -55.10
N GLU A 28 -26.40 25.76 -56.04
CA GLU A 28 -25.45 24.65 -55.92
C GLU A 28 -24.36 24.96 -54.87
N ILE A 29 -23.81 26.18 -54.87
CA ILE A 29 -22.89 26.67 -53.84
C ILE A 29 -23.56 26.62 -52.45
N GLN A 30 -24.79 27.13 -52.32
CA GLN A 30 -25.53 27.10 -51.05
C GLN A 30 -25.78 25.67 -50.55
N ARG A 31 -26.09 24.72 -51.45
CA ARG A 31 -26.22 23.30 -51.08
C ARG A 31 -24.90 22.71 -50.61
N SER A 32 -23.80 22.97 -51.32
CA SER A 32 -22.48 22.49 -50.93
C SER A 32 -22.02 23.06 -49.58
N GLU A 33 -22.33 24.33 -49.29
CA GLU A 33 -22.05 24.96 -47.99
C GLU A 33 -22.90 24.35 -46.87
N GLN A 34 -24.17 24.02 -47.13
CA GLN A 34 -25.03 23.33 -46.17
C GLN A 34 -24.55 21.91 -45.89
N GLU A 35 -24.19 21.14 -46.92
CA GLU A 35 -23.64 19.79 -46.79
C GLU A 35 -22.32 19.79 -46.01
N PHE A 36 -21.44 20.76 -46.28
CA PHE A 36 -20.19 20.93 -45.54
C PHE A 36 -20.43 21.25 -44.06
N LYS A 37 -21.39 22.13 -43.74
CA LYS A 37 -21.76 22.45 -42.35
C LYS A 37 -22.29 21.21 -41.61
N VAL A 38 -23.19 20.45 -42.23
CA VAL A 38 -23.75 19.22 -41.63
C VAL A 38 -22.65 18.15 -41.45
N ALA A 39 -21.71 18.04 -42.40
CA ALA A 39 -20.58 17.13 -42.25
C ALA A 39 -19.66 17.54 -41.09
N ALA A 40 -19.34 18.83 -40.96
CA ALA A 40 -18.52 19.35 -39.88
C ALA A 40 -19.19 19.18 -38.50
N GLU A 41 -20.51 19.39 -38.40
CA GLU A 41 -21.28 19.14 -37.17
C GLU A 41 -21.25 17.66 -36.77
N LYS A 42 -21.48 16.75 -37.72
CA LYS A 42 -21.39 15.30 -37.49
C LYS A 42 -19.99 14.86 -37.08
N GLU A 43 -18.96 15.48 -37.62
CA GLU A 43 -17.57 15.19 -37.23
C GLU A 43 -17.29 15.65 -35.80
N ASN A 44 -17.78 16.84 -35.41
CA ASN A 44 -17.67 17.32 -34.03
C ASN A 44 -18.42 16.42 -33.04
N GLU A 45 -19.63 15.96 -33.37
CA GLU A 45 -20.41 15.03 -32.55
C GLU A 45 -19.67 13.71 -32.34
N LYS A 46 -19.08 13.16 -33.41
CA LYS A 46 -18.24 11.95 -33.32
C LYS A 46 -17.04 12.17 -32.42
N GLN A 47 -16.34 13.30 -32.54
CA GLN A 47 -15.20 13.62 -31.67
C GLN A 47 -15.60 13.74 -30.20
N LEU A 48 -16.79 14.29 -29.91
CA LEU A 48 -17.34 14.34 -28.55
C LEU A 48 -17.60 12.94 -28.00
N SER A 49 -18.25 12.08 -28.78
CA SER A 49 -18.52 10.69 -28.39
C SER A 49 -17.23 9.91 -28.15
N ILE A 50 -16.18 10.13 -28.95
CA ILE A 50 -14.87 9.50 -28.73
C ILE A 50 -14.31 9.90 -27.36
N LYS A 51 -14.36 11.19 -27.01
CA LYS A 51 -13.89 11.66 -25.69
C LYS A 51 -14.68 11.06 -24.54
N ASP A 52 -16.00 10.95 -24.67
CA ASP A 52 -16.84 10.34 -23.63
C ASP A 52 -16.49 8.85 -23.43
N ALA A 53 -16.22 8.13 -24.53
CA ALA A 53 -15.77 6.74 -24.46
C ALA A 53 -14.38 6.61 -23.81
N GLU A 54 -13.44 7.50 -24.13
CA GLU A 54 -12.11 7.54 -23.49
C GLU A 54 -12.22 7.79 -21.99
N ILE A 55 -13.07 8.73 -21.56
CA ILE A 55 -13.34 8.99 -20.14
C ILE A 55 -13.88 7.74 -19.44
N ALA A 56 -14.81 7.02 -20.07
CA ALA A 56 -15.33 5.76 -19.52
C ALA A 56 -14.22 4.70 -19.41
N MET A 57 -13.35 4.57 -20.42
CA MET A 57 -12.21 3.65 -20.37
C MET A 57 -11.22 3.98 -19.26
N ASP A 58 -10.94 5.26 -19.03
CA ASP A 58 -10.02 5.67 -17.96
C ASP A 58 -10.64 5.44 -16.57
N ARG A 59 -11.95 5.66 -16.41
CA ARG A 59 -12.67 5.25 -15.19
C ARG A 59 -12.60 3.74 -14.96
N ALA A 60 -12.73 2.95 -16.02
CA ALA A 60 -12.60 1.49 -15.93
C ALA A 60 -11.20 1.07 -15.42
N LYS A 61 -10.14 1.69 -15.94
CA LYS A 61 -8.76 1.44 -15.47
C LYS A 61 -8.59 1.82 -14.00
N MET A 62 -9.07 3.00 -13.60
CA MET A 62 -9.04 3.44 -12.21
C MET A 62 -9.75 2.46 -11.27
N ALA A 63 -10.92 1.95 -11.68
CA ALA A 63 -11.66 0.95 -10.91
C ALA A 63 -10.86 -0.37 -10.76
N ILE A 64 -10.14 -0.83 -11.80
CA ILE A 64 -9.25 -2.00 -11.71
C ILE A 64 -8.11 -1.76 -10.71
N ASP A 65 -7.51 -0.57 -10.75
CA ASP A 65 -6.43 -0.19 -9.83
C ASP A 65 -6.94 -0.17 -8.38
N ASN A 66 -8.15 0.34 -8.16
CA ASN A 66 -8.86 0.33 -6.87
C ASN A 66 -9.42 -1.04 -6.46
N LYS A 67 -9.31 -2.06 -7.32
CA LYS A 67 -9.84 -3.42 -7.11
C LYS A 67 -11.38 -3.50 -7.11
N GLU A 68 -12.02 -2.52 -7.73
CA GLU A 68 -13.48 -2.40 -7.96
C GLU A 68 -13.84 -3.07 -9.30
N PHE A 69 -13.64 -4.38 -9.39
CA PHE A 69 -13.72 -5.12 -10.66
C PHE A 69 -15.10 -5.10 -11.33
N GLU A 70 -16.20 -5.08 -10.56
CA GLU A 70 -17.54 -5.02 -11.15
C GLU A 70 -17.85 -3.64 -11.75
N GLU A 71 -17.39 -2.56 -11.09
CA GLU A 71 -17.53 -1.19 -11.60
C GLU A 71 -16.70 -1.00 -12.86
N ALA A 72 -15.48 -1.56 -12.91
CA ALA A 72 -14.66 -1.54 -14.12
C ALA A 72 -15.40 -2.13 -15.34
N LYS A 73 -16.15 -3.24 -15.15
CA LYS A 73 -16.96 -3.83 -16.23
C LYS A 73 -18.11 -2.93 -16.66
N VAL A 74 -18.71 -2.19 -15.73
CA VAL A 74 -19.78 -1.22 -16.05
C VAL A 74 -19.22 -0.13 -16.95
N PHE A 75 -18.09 0.48 -16.56
CA PHE A 75 -17.45 1.52 -17.37
C PHE A 75 -16.99 1.04 -18.76
N TYR A 76 -16.49 -0.19 -18.87
CA TYR A 76 -16.19 -0.76 -20.19
C TYR A 76 -17.44 -1.00 -21.04
N LYS A 77 -18.58 -1.37 -20.44
CA LYS A 77 -19.85 -1.49 -21.17
C LYS A 77 -20.34 -0.13 -21.66
N GLU A 78 -20.22 0.91 -20.84
CA GLU A 78 -20.54 2.29 -21.25
C GLU A 78 -19.70 2.72 -22.47
N ALA A 79 -18.39 2.47 -22.44
CA ALA A 79 -17.51 2.74 -23.59
C ALA A 79 -17.91 1.93 -24.83
N ILE A 80 -18.28 0.64 -24.67
CA ILE A 80 -18.77 -0.20 -25.76
C ILE A 80 -20.02 0.39 -26.41
N ASP A 81 -20.99 0.83 -25.60
CA ASP A 81 -22.25 1.37 -26.09
C ASP A 81 -22.02 2.65 -26.91
N ILE A 82 -21.10 3.52 -26.46
CA ILE A 82 -20.69 4.72 -27.22
C ILE A 82 -19.99 4.34 -28.53
N PHE A 83 -19.03 3.41 -28.50
CA PHE A 83 -18.32 2.96 -29.70
C PHE A 83 -19.23 2.29 -30.73
N LYS A 84 -20.27 1.57 -30.29
CA LYS A 84 -21.29 1.01 -31.18
C LYS A 84 -22.10 2.10 -31.89
N ILE A 85 -22.50 3.15 -31.17
CA ILE A 85 -23.27 4.27 -31.75
C ILE A 85 -22.48 4.97 -32.86
N ILE A 86 -21.17 5.16 -32.68
CA ILE A 86 -20.33 5.82 -33.68
C ILE A 86 -19.80 4.88 -34.78
N GLY A 87 -20.02 3.55 -34.64
CA GLY A 87 -19.63 2.53 -35.61
C GLY A 87 -18.16 2.09 -35.54
N TRP A 88 -17.50 2.26 -34.39
CA TRP A 88 -16.11 1.86 -34.16
C TRP A 88 -16.01 0.45 -33.55
N PHE A 89 -16.34 -0.56 -34.34
CA PHE A 89 -16.42 -1.95 -33.87
C PHE A 89 -15.08 -2.57 -33.47
N ASP A 90 -13.96 -2.12 -34.05
CA ASP A 90 -12.62 -2.60 -33.66
C ASP A 90 -12.34 -2.32 -32.17
N GLN A 91 -12.76 -1.16 -31.67
CA GLN A 91 -12.63 -0.81 -30.25
C GLN A 91 -13.57 -1.65 -29.37
N VAL A 92 -14.77 -1.95 -29.86
CA VAL A 92 -15.73 -2.80 -29.15
C VAL A 92 -15.15 -4.20 -28.90
N ASP A 93 -14.51 -4.80 -29.91
CA ASP A 93 -13.88 -6.12 -29.78
C ASP A 93 -12.73 -6.13 -28.78
N ILE A 94 -11.93 -5.06 -28.75
CA ILE A 94 -10.88 -4.87 -27.74
C ILE A 94 -11.50 -4.78 -26.35
N LEU A 95 -12.53 -3.97 -26.17
CA LEU A 95 -13.19 -3.79 -24.87
C LEU A 95 -13.84 -5.08 -24.35
N TYR A 96 -14.39 -5.93 -25.22
CA TYR A 96 -14.87 -7.25 -24.81
C TYR A 96 -13.75 -8.16 -24.30
N LYS A 97 -12.54 -8.06 -24.86
CA LYS A 97 -11.36 -8.77 -24.34
C LYS A 97 -10.92 -8.19 -23.00
N GLU A 98 -10.93 -6.87 -22.85
CA GLU A 98 -10.59 -6.23 -21.57
C GLU A 98 -11.56 -6.63 -20.46
N ILE A 99 -12.87 -6.69 -20.71
CA ILE A 99 -13.85 -7.20 -19.74
C ILE A 99 -13.52 -8.63 -19.27
N LYS A 100 -13.06 -9.50 -20.17
CA LYS A 100 -12.60 -10.85 -19.80
C LYS A 100 -11.31 -10.81 -18.96
N HIS A 101 -10.38 -9.92 -19.29
CA HIS A 101 -9.16 -9.74 -18.50
C HIS A 101 -9.45 -9.24 -17.09
N VAL A 102 -10.50 -8.42 -16.89
CA VAL A 102 -10.94 -7.99 -15.55
C VAL A 102 -11.25 -9.19 -14.65
N GLU A 103 -11.84 -10.25 -15.19
CA GLU A 103 -12.11 -11.49 -14.42
C GLU A 103 -10.83 -12.21 -14.02
N ILE A 104 -9.85 -12.27 -14.94
CA ILE A 104 -8.53 -12.83 -14.66
C ILE A 104 -7.84 -12.02 -13.55
N TYR A 105 -7.84 -10.69 -13.64
CA TYR A 105 -7.25 -9.83 -12.61
C TYR A 105 -7.90 -10.02 -11.23
N LYS A 106 -9.23 -10.19 -11.20
CA LYS A 106 -9.97 -10.50 -9.97
C LYS A 106 -9.51 -11.82 -9.35
N GLU A 107 -9.40 -12.88 -10.16
CA GLU A 107 -8.94 -14.19 -9.69
C GLU A 107 -7.49 -14.17 -9.19
N GLU A 108 -6.59 -13.53 -9.93
CA GLU A 108 -5.18 -13.38 -9.55
C GLU A 108 -5.03 -12.60 -8.24
N TYR A 109 -5.79 -11.52 -8.07
CA TYR A 109 -5.83 -10.76 -6.83
C TYR A 109 -6.27 -11.61 -5.64
N LEU A 110 -7.35 -12.40 -5.80
CA LEU A 110 -7.83 -13.30 -4.74
C LEU A 110 -6.81 -14.39 -4.40
N LYS A 111 -6.19 -15.01 -5.41
CA LYS A 111 -5.11 -16.00 -5.20
C LYS A 111 -3.95 -15.41 -4.41
N LYS A 112 -3.52 -14.19 -4.77
CA LYS A 112 -2.45 -13.48 -4.05
C LYS A 112 -2.83 -13.20 -2.59
N LYS A 113 -4.06 -12.76 -2.34
CA LYS A 113 -4.56 -12.50 -0.98
C LYS A 113 -4.58 -13.76 -0.11
N ILE A 114 -5.02 -14.89 -0.68
CA ILE A 114 -5.02 -16.19 0.03
C ILE A 114 -3.59 -16.62 0.36
N LEU A 115 -2.68 -16.53 -0.61
CA LEU A 115 -1.27 -16.91 -0.41
C LEU A 115 -0.59 -16.03 0.66
N GLU A 116 -0.84 -14.73 0.65
CA GLU A 116 -0.34 -13.81 1.67
C GLU A 116 -0.89 -14.13 3.07
N ALA A 117 -2.18 -14.47 3.17
CA ALA A 117 -2.79 -14.89 4.43
C ALA A 117 -2.15 -16.18 4.96
N GLN A 118 -1.94 -17.19 4.09
CA GLN A 118 -1.26 -18.43 4.45
C GLN A 118 0.18 -18.18 4.91
N ARG A 119 0.93 -17.32 4.23
CA ARG A 119 2.30 -16.95 4.63
C ARG A 119 2.33 -16.24 6.00
N LYS A 120 1.36 -15.35 6.27
CA LYS A 120 1.24 -14.70 7.58
C LYS A 120 0.93 -15.73 8.67
N GLN A 121 -0.02 -16.64 8.42
CA GLN A 121 -0.37 -17.69 9.35
C GLN A 121 0.83 -18.61 9.66
N GLN A 122 1.57 -19.06 8.64
CA GLN A 122 2.77 -19.89 8.84
C GLN A 122 3.85 -19.16 9.66
N LYS A 123 4.05 -17.86 9.44
CA LYS A 123 4.98 -17.05 10.24
C LYS A 123 4.53 -16.94 11.69
N GLU A 124 3.24 -16.74 11.92
CA GLU A 124 2.66 -16.67 13.26
C GLU A 124 2.80 -18.02 13.99
N GLU A 125 2.47 -19.12 13.32
CA GLU A 125 2.64 -20.48 13.89
C GLU A 125 4.11 -20.78 14.22
N GLN A 126 5.06 -20.36 13.39
CA GLN A 126 6.49 -20.49 13.67
C GLN A 126 6.93 -19.62 14.85
N TYR A 127 6.39 -18.41 14.96
CA TYR A 127 6.65 -17.53 16.09
C TYR A 127 6.13 -18.13 17.38
N GLN A 128 4.87 -18.59 17.39
CA GLN A 128 4.26 -19.23 18.55
C GLN A 128 5.05 -20.45 19.02
N LYS A 129 5.48 -21.32 18.09
CA LYS A 129 6.36 -22.47 18.42
C LYS A 129 7.65 -22.03 19.10
N ARG A 130 8.28 -20.93 18.65
CA ARG A 130 9.49 -20.41 19.30
C ARG A 130 9.22 -19.87 20.69
N VAL A 131 8.09 -19.17 20.87
CA VAL A 131 7.66 -18.67 22.17
C VAL A 131 7.42 -19.84 23.13
N ASP A 132 6.72 -20.87 22.69
CA ASP A 132 6.43 -22.05 23.51
C ASP A 132 7.72 -22.75 23.97
N ILE A 133 8.68 -22.95 23.05
CA ILE A 133 10.00 -23.50 23.39
C ILE A 133 10.72 -22.64 24.43
N LEU A 134 10.74 -21.31 24.24
CA LEU A 134 11.40 -20.40 25.20
C LEU A 134 10.73 -20.41 26.57
N LEU A 135 9.40 -20.51 26.62
CA LEU A 135 8.65 -20.61 27.87
C LEU A 135 8.94 -21.93 28.59
N GLU A 136 9.04 -23.03 27.84
CA GLU A 136 9.38 -24.34 28.39
C GLU A 136 10.82 -24.38 28.91
N ASP A 137 11.79 -23.86 28.15
CA ASP A 137 13.18 -23.69 28.59
C ASP A 137 13.29 -22.84 29.86
N LYS A 138 12.51 -21.75 29.94
CA LYS A 138 12.46 -20.89 31.12
C LYS A 138 11.94 -21.66 32.33
N LYS A 139 10.84 -22.39 32.18
CA LYS A 139 10.28 -23.24 33.24
C LYS A 139 11.31 -24.26 33.74
N GLN A 140 11.97 -24.98 32.83
CA GLN A 140 13.00 -25.96 33.20
C GLN A 140 14.17 -25.31 33.97
N LYS A 141 14.63 -24.13 33.53
CA LYS A 141 15.68 -23.38 34.23
C LYS A 141 15.23 -22.91 35.62
N ASP A 142 13.99 -22.46 35.75
CA ASP A 142 13.41 -22.03 37.02
C ASP A 142 13.23 -23.22 37.98
N GLU A 143 12.87 -24.40 37.48
CA GLU A 143 12.80 -25.65 38.25
C GLU A 143 14.19 -26.11 38.70
N LEU A 144 15.19 -26.09 37.81
CA LEU A 144 16.58 -26.40 38.15
C LEU A 144 17.15 -25.42 39.18
N ARG A 145 16.88 -24.11 39.03
CA ARG A 145 17.22 -23.11 40.07
C ARG A 145 16.55 -23.47 41.38
N SER A 146 15.24 -23.70 41.37
CA SER A 146 14.47 -24.04 42.58
C SER A 146 14.99 -25.31 43.26
N ALA A 147 15.37 -26.33 42.48
CA ALA A 147 15.97 -27.56 42.99
C ALA A 147 17.37 -27.33 43.60
N LYS A 148 18.18 -26.44 43.02
CA LYS A 148 19.46 -26.00 43.62
C LYS A 148 19.21 -25.27 44.95
N PHE A 149 18.24 -24.37 45.01
CA PHE A 149 17.92 -23.62 46.23
C PHE A 149 17.32 -24.48 47.35
N LYS A 150 16.64 -25.60 47.04
CA LYS A 150 16.17 -26.56 48.06
C LYS A 150 17.29 -27.27 48.83
N LYS A 151 18.52 -27.32 48.27
CA LYS A 151 19.69 -27.96 48.91
C LYS A 151 20.60 -26.98 49.66
N ILE A 152 20.26 -25.68 49.65
CA ILE A 152 21.09 -24.64 50.27
C ILE A 152 20.67 -24.48 51.74
N PRO A 153 21.63 -24.47 52.69
CA PRO A 153 21.38 -24.14 54.09
C PRO A 153 20.63 -22.81 54.25
N LEU A 154 19.69 -22.74 55.20
CA LEU A 154 18.82 -21.58 55.42
C LEU A 154 19.59 -20.26 55.58
N ASP A 155 20.77 -20.31 56.21
CA ASP A 155 21.64 -19.15 56.45
C ASP A 155 22.18 -18.53 55.15
N ILE A 156 22.52 -19.36 54.16
CA ILE A 156 22.99 -18.90 52.85
C ILE A 156 21.81 -18.33 52.06
N LYS A 157 20.62 -18.94 52.16
CA LYS A 157 19.41 -18.41 51.53
C LYS A 157 19.05 -17.01 52.05
N ASN A 158 19.06 -16.81 53.37
CA ASN A 158 18.82 -15.52 53.99
C ASN A 158 19.85 -14.46 53.55
N THR A 159 21.10 -14.88 53.36
CA THR A 159 22.18 -14.01 52.87
C THR A 159 21.92 -13.58 51.42
N ILE A 160 21.47 -14.49 50.55
CA ILE A 160 21.14 -14.19 49.15
C ILE A 160 19.92 -13.27 49.05
N ASP A 161 18.87 -13.52 49.84
CA ASP A 161 17.67 -12.67 49.86
C ASP A 161 18.03 -11.23 50.30
N LYS A 162 18.95 -11.11 51.28
CA LYS A 162 19.49 -9.82 51.70
C LYS A 162 20.30 -9.15 50.58
N VAL A 163 21.08 -9.90 49.82
CA VAL A 163 21.83 -9.39 48.66
C VAL A 163 20.89 -8.88 47.58
N ASN A 164 19.86 -9.64 47.21
CA ASN A 164 18.87 -9.23 46.20
C ASN A 164 18.21 -7.89 46.57
N LEU A 165 17.80 -7.76 47.84
CA LEU A 165 17.21 -6.53 48.36
C LEU A 165 18.20 -5.34 48.36
N LEU A 166 19.49 -5.60 48.54
CA LEU A 166 20.53 -4.57 48.43
C LEU A 166 20.79 -4.16 46.98
N ILE A 167 20.72 -5.09 46.03
CA ILE A 167 20.87 -4.81 44.59
C ILE A 167 19.74 -3.90 44.13
N GLU A 168 18.49 -4.24 44.42
CA GLU A 168 17.34 -3.39 44.06
C GLU A 168 17.44 -1.98 44.64
N LYS A 169 17.91 -1.86 45.89
CA LYS A 169 18.13 -0.56 46.54
C LYS A 169 19.26 0.22 45.89
N ALA A 170 20.36 -0.44 45.55
CA ALA A 170 21.50 0.19 44.89
C ALA A 170 21.09 0.70 43.49
N GLU A 171 20.33 -0.07 42.72
CA GLU A 171 19.83 0.36 41.41
C GLU A 171 18.90 1.57 41.50
N LYS A 172 18.00 1.60 42.49
CA LYS A 172 17.17 2.78 42.77
C LYS A 172 18.01 4.01 43.12
N GLU A 173 19.08 3.85 43.89
CA GLU A 173 20.00 4.93 44.27
C GLU A 173 20.84 5.42 43.08
N VAL A 174 21.26 4.53 42.17
CA VAL A 174 21.92 4.90 40.91
C VAL A 174 20.97 5.75 40.05
N ASN A 175 19.71 5.34 39.91
CA ASN A 175 18.70 6.10 39.15
C ASN A 175 18.41 7.47 39.79
N ALA A 176 18.46 7.55 41.11
CA ALA A 176 18.31 8.79 41.88
C ALA A 176 19.59 9.65 41.91
N LYS A 177 20.67 9.24 41.21
CA LYS A 177 21.99 9.91 41.19
C LYS A 177 22.68 10.03 42.56
N ILE A 178 22.34 9.15 43.50
CA ILE A 178 22.98 9.09 44.83
C ILE A 178 24.11 8.05 44.78
N TYR A 179 25.16 8.36 44.03
CA TYR A 179 26.19 7.38 43.65
C TYR A 179 27.00 6.85 44.84
N GLN A 180 27.29 7.68 45.84
CA GLN A 180 28.05 7.26 47.03
C GLN A 180 27.32 6.17 47.84
N ARG A 181 25.99 6.29 47.98
CA ARG A 181 25.20 5.26 48.69
C ARG A 181 25.11 3.97 47.88
N ALA A 182 24.90 4.08 46.56
CA ALA A 182 24.88 2.92 45.67
C ALA A 182 26.22 2.17 45.69
N LEU A 183 27.34 2.89 45.66
CA LEU A 183 28.69 2.32 45.71
C LEU A 183 28.93 1.56 47.02
N ASN A 184 28.58 2.14 48.17
CA ASN A 184 28.68 1.46 49.48
C ASN A 184 27.83 0.18 49.53
N ARG A 185 26.64 0.18 48.93
CA ARG A 185 25.79 -1.03 48.86
C ARG A 185 26.41 -2.11 47.99
N TYR A 186 26.95 -1.76 46.82
CA TYR A 186 27.62 -2.74 45.96
C TYR A 186 28.90 -3.31 46.59
N GLN A 187 29.66 -2.50 47.34
CA GLN A 187 30.80 -2.98 48.13
C GLN A 187 30.35 -3.98 49.21
N TYR A 188 29.28 -3.65 49.94
CA TYR A 188 28.72 -4.56 50.95
C TYR A 188 28.17 -5.86 50.35
N ILE A 189 27.59 -5.81 49.15
CA ILE A 189 27.17 -7.02 48.41
C ILE A 189 28.36 -7.94 48.13
N LEU A 190 29.52 -7.39 47.74
CA LEU A 190 30.72 -8.21 47.53
C LEU A 190 31.21 -8.88 48.82
N GLU A 191 31.08 -8.22 49.97
CA GLU A 191 31.41 -8.82 51.27
C GLU A 191 30.47 -9.98 51.60
N LEU A 192 29.16 -9.81 51.37
CA LEU A 192 28.17 -10.88 51.55
C LEU A 192 28.40 -12.06 50.59
N TYR A 193 28.91 -11.81 49.38
CA TYR A 193 29.30 -12.89 48.48
C TYR A 193 30.62 -13.58 48.87
N LYS A 194 31.52 -12.90 49.60
CA LYS A 194 32.75 -13.52 50.13
C LYS A 194 32.48 -14.42 51.33
N SER A 195 31.43 -14.16 52.11
CA SER A 195 31.08 -14.98 53.28
C SER A 195 30.42 -16.31 52.93
N ILE A 196 30.02 -16.52 51.67
CA ILE A 196 29.42 -17.77 51.19
C ILE A 196 30.54 -18.69 50.68
N PRO A 197 30.70 -19.91 51.23
CA PRO A 197 31.70 -20.88 50.77
C PRO A 197 31.44 -21.31 49.32
N LEU A 198 32.48 -21.32 48.49
CA LEU A 198 32.44 -21.75 47.08
C LEU A 198 31.91 -23.18 46.91
N GLU A 199 32.20 -24.05 47.88
CA GLU A 199 31.75 -25.45 47.91
C GLU A 199 30.22 -25.58 48.01
N LYS A 200 29.55 -24.58 48.59
CA LYS A 200 28.10 -24.57 48.82
C LYS A 200 27.35 -23.82 47.74
N LEU A 201 27.95 -22.75 47.19
CA LEU A 201 27.37 -21.99 46.08
C LEU A 201 28.46 -21.24 45.32
N ASP A 202 28.59 -21.54 44.03
CA ASP A 202 29.44 -20.78 43.13
C ASP A 202 28.73 -19.47 42.72
N LEU A 203 29.38 -18.34 43.04
CA LEU A 203 28.90 -16.97 42.78
C LEU A 203 29.93 -16.17 41.96
N THR A 204 30.80 -16.86 41.21
CA THR A 204 31.94 -16.25 40.54
C THR A 204 31.50 -15.26 39.45
N SER A 205 30.43 -15.57 38.71
CA SER A 205 29.81 -14.67 37.72
C SER A 205 29.22 -13.41 38.36
N GLU A 206 28.43 -13.58 39.42
CA GLU A 206 27.71 -12.53 40.12
C GLU A 206 28.68 -11.57 40.82
N LYS A 207 29.77 -12.11 41.39
CA LYS A 207 30.88 -11.29 41.94
C LYS A 207 31.52 -10.42 40.86
N LEU A 208 31.63 -10.91 39.63
CA LEU A 208 32.24 -10.17 38.52
C LEU A 208 31.32 -9.05 38.03
N GLU A 209 30.01 -9.30 37.93
CA GLU A 209 29.02 -8.28 37.59
C GLU A 209 28.97 -7.13 38.60
N ILE A 210 28.97 -7.45 39.90
CA ILE A 210 28.98 -6.41 40.95
C ILE A 210 30.29 -5.62 40.92
N LYS A 211 31.44 -6.26 40.66
CA LYS A 211 32.72 -5.55 40.48
C LYS A 211 32.66 -4.54 39.33
N LYS A 212 32.11 -4.94 38.18
CA LYS A 212 31.90 -4.03 37.04
C LYS A 212 31.03 -2.84 37.43
N LYS A 213 29.89 -3.08 38.09
CA LYS A 213 29.00 -2.00 38.57
C LYS A 213 29.71 -1.04 39.52
N ILE A 214 30.60 -1.52 40.39
CA ILE A 214 31.42 -0.67 41.27
C ILE A 214 32.41 0.16 40.46
N ASP A 215 33.12 -0.45 39.52
CA ASP A 215 34.10 0.26 38.69
C ASP A 215 33.45 1.33 37.80
N ASP A 216 32.22 1.10 37.32
CA ASP A 216 31.42 2.07 36.57
C ASP A 216 30.91 3.25 37.43
N LEU A 217 30.77 3.04 38.75
CA LEU A 217 30.27 4.03 39.70
C LEU A 217 31.38 4.86 40.37
N LYS A 218 32.57 4.28 40.58
CA LYS A 218 33.74 4.97 41.13
C LYS A 218 34.05 6.33 40.49
N PRO A 219 34.00 6.53 39.16
CA PRO A 219 34.29 7.83 38.54
C PRO A 219 33.13 8.84 38.64
N LYS A 220 31.95 8.44 39.11
CA LYS A 220 30.74 9.29 39.19
C LYS A 220 30.45 9.80 40.61
N VAL A 221 31.21 9.30 41.59
CA VAL A 221 31.21 9.69 43.00
C VAL A 221 32.20 10.83 43.19
#